data_AF-A0A447MSD1-F1
#
_entry.id   AF-A0A447MSD1-F1
#
_cell.length_a   1.000
_cell.length_b   1.000
_cell.length_c   1.000
_cell.angle_alpha   90.00
_cell.angle_beta   90.00
_cell.angle_gamma   90.00
#
_symmetry.space_group_name_H-M   'P 1'
#
loop_
_entity.id
_entity.type
_entity.pdbx_description
1 polymer ?
#
loop_
_entity_poly.entity_id
_entity_poly.type
_entity_poly.pdbx_seq_one_letter_code
_entity_poly.pdbx_strand_id
1 'polypeptide(L)' 'MDTPFAQARFIREHDIHPGITFVSDYACRQFLDNSGLKINELSIFARALIECDENNVVTRVSVPRDITHLPVY' A
#
# COMPACT_ATOMS: atom_id res chain seq x y z
N MET A 1 2.19 9.52 0.38
CA MET A 1 1.45 8.77 -0.64
C MET A 1 1.66 9.39 -2.00
N ASP A 2 1.82 8.55 -3.01
CA ASP A 2 1.97 9.02 -4.38
C ASP A 2 0.68 9.68 -4.87
N THR A 3 0.83 10.80 -5.56
CA THR A 3 -0.30 11.47 -6.21
C THR A 3 -0.82 10.62 -7.37
N PRO A 4 -2.09 10.77 -7.76
CA PRO A 4 -2.62 10.11 -8.95
C PRO A 4 -1.76 10.38 -10.20
N PHE A 5 -1.19 11.59 -10.32
CA PHE A 5 -0.28 11.95 -11.41
C PHE A 5 1.02 11.13 -11.39
N ALA A 6 1.65 10.97 -10.22
CA ALA A 6 2.87 10.18 -10.08
C ALA A 6 2.62 8.69 -10.33
N GLN A 7 1.50 8.15 -9.83
CA GLN A 7 1.08 6.77 -10.11
C GLN A 7 0.82 6.56 -11.61
N ALA A 8 0.10 7.46 -12.27
CA ALA A 8 -0.16 7.37 -13.71
C ALA A 8 1.14 7.39 -14.54
N ARG A 9 2.11 8.21 -14.14
CA ARG A 9 3.45 8.21 -14.75
C ARG A 9 4.15 6.86 -14.60
N PHE A 10 4.14 6.29 -13.39
CA PHE A 10 4.73 4.98 -13.10
C PHE A 10 4.08 3.86 -13.92
N ILE A 11 2.75 3.81 -13.97
CA ILE A 11 2.00 2.80 -14.73
C ILE A 11 2.34 2.87 -16.22
N ARG A 12 2.53 4.08 -16.77
CA ARG A 12 2.88 4.25 -18.19
C ARG A 12 4.32 3.81 -18.50
N GLU A 13 5.24 3.95 -17.56
CA GLU A 13 6.65 3.62 -17.72
C GLU A 13 6.95 2.12 -17.53
N HIS A 14 5.99 1.35 -17.00
CA HIS A 14 6.13 -0.07 -16.70
C HIS A 14 5.02 -0.90 -17.36
N ASP A 15 5.34 -2.12 -17.79
CA ASP A 15 4.36 -3.05 -18.40
C ASP A 15 3.51 -3.73 -17.31
N ILE A 16 2.60 -2.98 -16.70
CA ILE A 16 1.75 -3.48 -15.62
C ILE A 16 0.60 -4.31 -16.17
N HIS A 17 0.35 -5.46 -15.54
CA HIS A 17 -0.74 -6.36 -15.91
C HIS A 17 -2.12 -5.64 -15.86
N PRO A 18 -2.99 -5.81 -16.87
CA PRO A 18 -4.26 -5.07 -16.99
C PRO A 18 -5.28 -5.38 -15.89
N GLY A 19 -5.11 -6.47 -15.15
CA GLY A 19 -5.92 -6.82 -13.99
C GLY A 19 -5.56 -6.09 -12.69
N ILE A 20 -4.57 -5.18 -12.71
CA ILE A 20 -4.11 -4.45 -11.52
C ILE A 20 -4.65 -3.02 -11.55
N THR A 21 -5.39 -2.65 -10.49
CA THR A 21 -5.90 -1.28 -10.31
C THR A 21 -5.05 -0.55 -9.27
N PHE A 22 -4.49 0.60 -9.66
CA PHE A 22 -3.80 1.49 -8.72
C PHE A 22 -4.79 2.47 -8.11
N VAL A 23 -4.68 2.64 -6.80
CA VAL A 23 -5.47 3.61 -6.03
C VAL A 23 -4.53 4.51 -5.24
N SER A 24 -4.88 5.80 -5.17
CA SER A 24 -4.12 6.80 -4.41
C SER A 24 -4.94 7.30 -3.24
N ASP A 25 -4.41 7.13 -2.03
CA ASP A 25 -4.96 7.70 -0.79
C ASP A 25 -4.36 9.11 -0.50
N TYR A 26 -3.81 9.78 -1.51
CA TYR A 26 -3.16 11.09 -1.33
C TYR A 26 -4.12 12.19 -0.86
N ALA A 27 -5.36 12.18 -1.36
CA ALA A 27 -6.32 13.26 -1.14
C ALA A 27 -6.83 13.35 0.30
N CYS A 28 -7.24 12.21 0.87
CA CYS A 28 -7.91 12.17 2.18
C CYS A 28 -7.11 11.42 3.26
N ARG A 29 -6.14 10.57 2.89
CA ARG A 29 -5.34 9.73 3.80
C ARG A 29 -6.14 8.83 4.74
N GLN A 30 -7.42 8.64 4.47
CA GLN A 30 -8.33 7.93 5.36
C GLN A 30 -7.97 6.45 5.45
N PHE A 31 -7.51 5.85 4.35
CA PHE A 31 -7.11 4.45 4.38
C PHE A 31 -5.80 4.27 5.16
N LEU A 32 -4.83 5.16 4.99
CA LEU A 32 -3.59 5.18 5.76
C LEU A 32 -3.84 5.29 7.26
N ASP A 33 -4.68 6.24 7.66
CA ASP A 33 -4.92 6.51 9.08
C ASP A 33 -5.77 5.40 9.75
N ASN A 34 -6.64 4.72 9.01
CA ASN A 34 -7.55 3.72 9.58
C ASN A 34 -7.10 2.25 9.42
N SER A 35 -6.16 1.96 8.52
CA SER A 35 -5.73 0.58 8.22
C SER A 35 -4.75 -0.03 9.23
N GLY A 36 -4.15 0.79 10.10
CA GLY A 36 -3.06 0.36 10.97
C GLY A 36 -1.73 0.10 10.25
N LEU A 37 -1.65 0.39 8.94
CA LEU A 37 -0.44 0.20 8.12
C LEU A 37 0.48 1.43 8.09
N LYS A 38 0.19 2.47 8.87
CA LYS A 38 0.95 3.71 8.85
C LYS A 38 2.29 3.54 9.59
N ILE A 39 3.40 3.73 8.88
CA ILE A 39 4.70 3.97 9.50
C ILE A 39 4.72 5.43 9.97
N ASN A 40 4.70 5.64 11.29
CA ASN A 40 4.48 6.96 11.88
C ASN A 40 5.59 7.95 11.57
N GLU A 41 6.84 7.49 11.54
CA GLU A 41 8.03 8.30 11.33
C GLU A 41 8.12 8.82 9.89
N LEU A 42 7.59 8.05 8.93
CA LEU A 42 7.69 8.33 7.49
C LEU A 42 6.37 8.80 6.87
N SER A 43 5.24 8.60 7.55
CA SER A 43 3.90 8.90 7.04
C SER A 43 3.58 8.19 5.70
N ILE A 44 4.02 6.93 5.59
CA ILE A 44 3.81 6.05 4.43
C ILE A 44 3.20 4.71 4.85
N PHE A 45 2.75 3.91 3.88
CA PHE A 45 2.30 2.54 4.12
C PHE A 45 3.49 1.64 4.42
N ALA A 46 3.38 0.82 5.46
CA ALA A 46 4.12 -0.42 5.57
C ALA A 46 3.74 -1.34 4.40
N ARG A 47 4.72 -2.12 3.92
CA ARG A 47 4.42 -3.10 2.87
C ARG A 47 3.48 -4.15 3.45
N ALA A 48 2.36 -4.42 2.78
CA ALA A 48 1.37 -5.39 3.23
C ALA A 48 0.64 -6.06 2.06
N LEU A 49 0.15 -7.27 2.32
CA LEU A 49 -0.85 -7.98 1.50
C LEU A 49 -2.10 -8.15 2.36
N ILE A 50 -3.24 -7.69 1.85
CA ILE A 50 -4.55 -7.86 2.47
C ILE A 50 -5.43 -8.62 1.48
N GLU A 51 -5.99 -9.73 1.94
CA GLU A 51 -6.96 -10.54 1.20
C GLU A 51 -8.36 -10.27 1.76
N CYS A 52 -9.30 -10.02 0.87
CA CYS A 52 -10.71 -9.78 1.21
C CYS A 52 -11.60 -10.69 0.35
N ASP A 53 -12.76 -11.06 0.90
CA ASP A 53 -13.80 -11.75 0.15
C ASP A 53 -14.74 -10.75 -0.58
N GLU A 54 -15.73 -11.28 -1.30
CA GLU A 54 -16.72 -10.50 -2.03
C GLU A 54 -17.63 -9.63 -1.14
N ASN A 55 -17.67 -9.91 0.16
CA ASN A 55 -18.44 -9.15 1.15
C ASN A 55 -17.60 -8.07 1.84
N ASN A 56 -16.38 -7.81 1.33
CA ASN A 56 -15.39 -6.90 1.91
C ASN A 56 -14.91 -7.32 3.30
N VAL A 57 -14.99 -8.60 3.64
CA VAL A 57 -14.46 -9.12 4.90
C VAL A 57 -12.99 -9.47 4.68
N VAL A 58 -12.13 -8.96 5.55
CA VAL A 58 -10.70 -9.28 5.55
C VAL A 58 -10.52 -10.73 5.98
N THR A 59 -9.99 -11.57 5.09
CA THR A 59 -9.74 -12.99 5.35
C THR A 59 -8.30 -13.25 5.79
N ARG A 60 -7.34 -12.47 5.29
CA ARG A 60 -5.92 -12.58 5.66
C ARG A 60 -5.20 -11.24 5.58
N VAL A 61 -4.28 -11.01 6.51
CA VAL A 61 -3.34 -9.89 6.48
C VAL A 61 -1.92 -10.42 6.63
N SER A 62 -1.00 -9.97 5.78
CA SER A 62 0.41 -10.32 5.85
C SER A 62 1.26 -9.07 5.70
N VAL A 63 1.92 -8.67 6.78
CA VAL A 63 2.81 -7.50 6.83
C VAL A 63 4.24 -8.03 6.94
N PRO A 64 5.05 -8.05 5.86
CA PRO A 64 6.46 -8.37 5.94
C PRO A 64 7.20 -7.40 6.86
N ARG A 65 8.36 -7.83 7.39
CA ARG A 65 9.25 -6.92 8.13
C ARG A 65 9.64 -5.76 7.22
N ASP A 66 9.49 -4.56 7.73
CA ASP A 66 9.85 -3.36 6.99
C ASP A 66 11.34 -3.31 6.66
N ILE A 67 11.65 -2.57 5.59
CA ILE A 67 13.02 -2.34 5.10
C ILE A 67 13.92 -1.64 6.13
N THR A 68 13.34 -1.06 7.19
CA THR A 68 14.06 -0.44 8.30
C THR A 68 14.60 -1.47 9.31
N HIS A 69 14.20 -2.74 9.21
CA HIS A 69 14.64 -3.79 10.11
C HIS A 69 16.03 -4.30 9.70
N LEU A 70 17.07 -3.88 10.43
CA LEU A 70 18.41 -4.43 10.29
C LEU A 70 18.46 -5.88 10.81
N PRO A 71 19.18 -6.81 10.13
CA PRO A 71 19.38 -8.15 10.67
C PRO A 71 20.14 -8.06 12.00
N VAL A 72 19.69 -8.82 13.00
CA VAL A 72 20.40 -8.96 14.27
C VAL A 72 21.46 -10.05 14.08
N TYR A 73 22.73 -9.72 14.30
CA TYR A 73 23.88 -10.63 14.16
C TYR A 73 24.15 -11.38 15.47
#